data_AF-A0A7C5K444-F1
#
_entry.id   AF-A0A7C5K444-F1
#
_cell.length_a   1.000
_cell.length_b   1.000
_cell.length_c   1.000
_cell.angle_alpha   90.00
_cell.angle_beta   90.00
_cell.angle_gamma   90.00
#
_symmetry.space_group_name_H-M   'P 1'
#
loop_
_entity.id
_entity.type
_entity.pdbx_description
1 polymer ?
#
loop_
_entity_poly.entity_id
_entity_poly.type
_entity_poly.pdbx_seq_one_letter_code
_entity_poly.pdbx_strand_id
1 'polypeptide(L)' 'WAWLKKHPDMLIRHICDISANTIGILSGANSLFIGPIENAKLAAPSAAEADMVAADSIKDFGIEIPEDHPLNKLA' A
#
# COMPACT_ATOMS: atom_id res chain seq x y z
N TRP A 1 15.16 4.37 10.26
CA TRP A 1 15.32 5.44 9.25
C TRP A 1 16.25 6.55 9.73
N ALA A 2 17.55 6.52 9.37
CA ALA A 2 18.49 7.58 9.74
C ALA A 2 18.12 8.94 9.11
N TRP A 3 17.48 8.91 7.93
CA TRP A 3 16.96 10.11 7.25
C TRP A 3 15.78 10.76 8.02
N LEU A 4 14.81 9.96 8.51
CA LEU A 4 13.69 10.48 9.32
C LEU A 4 14.11 11.10 10.65
N LYS A 5 15.27 10.70 11.21
CA LYS A 5 15.82 11.36 12.41
C LYS A 5 16.17 12.82 12.16
N LYS A 6 16.46 13.19 10.92
CA LYS A 6 16.77 14.56 10.49
C LYS A 6 15.53 15.37 10.07
N HIS A 7 14.36 14.72 9.96
CA HIS A 7 13.11 15.31 9.50
C HIS A 7 12.03 15.12 10.59
N PRO A 8 11.85 16.10 11.49
CA PRO A 8 10.96 15.97 12.63
C PRO A 8 9.47 16.15 12.29
N ASP A 9 9.13 16.44 11.02
CA ASP A 9 7.75 16.59 10.58
C ASP A 9 6.96 15.29 10.80
N MET A 10 5.88 15.41 11.56
CA MET A 10 5.03 14.29 11.94
C MET A 10 4.28 13.69 10.75
N LEU A 11 3.85 14.50 9.78
CA LEU A 11 3.20 14.02 8.57
C LEU A 11 4.17 13.19 7.73
N ILE A 12 5.43 13.64 7.58
CA ILE A 12 6.46 12.89 6.85
C ILE A 12 6.69 11.53 7.49
N ARG A 13 6.86 11.48 8.82
CA ARG A 13 7.03 10.21 9.55
C ARG A 13 5.84 9.29 9.34
N HIS A 14 4.64 9.84 9.45
CA HIS A 14 3.41 9.10 9.31
C HIS A 14 3.24 8.48 7.92
N ILE A 15 3.53 9.25 6.86
CA ILE A 15 3.51 8.74 5.48
C ILE A 15 4.56 7.64 5.31
N CYS A 16 5.79 7.82 5.80
CA CYS A 16 6.83 6.79 5.69
C CYS A 16 6.47 5.49 6.43
N ASP A 17 5.88 5.59 7.61
CA ASP A 17 5.43 4.42 8.38
C ASP A 17 4.28 3.70 7.66
N ILE A 18 3.31 4.43 7.12
CA ILE A 18 2.22 3.85 6.31
C ILE A 18 2.77 3.17 5.05
N SER A 19 3.66 3.83 4.31
CA SER A 19 4.24 3.30 3.08
C SER A 19 5.10 2.05 3.34
N ALA A 20 5.67 1.87 4.53
CA ALA A 20 6.41 0.65 4.85
C ALA A 20 5.51 -0.61 4.80
N ASN A 21 4.20 -0.47 5.02
CA ASN A 21 3.26 -1.59 4.94
C ASN A 21 3.10 -2.11 3.50
N THR A 22 3.36 -1.31 2.45
CA THR A 22 3.24 -1.77 1.06
C THR A 22 4.24 -2.86 0.71
N ILE A 23 5.39 -2.90 1.39
CA ILE A 23 6.37 -3.99 1.26
C ILE A 23 5.74 -5.33 1.63
N GLY A 24 4.85 -5.35 2.64
CA GLY A 24 4.09 -6.55 3.01
C GLY A 24 3.23 -7.05 1.85
N ILE A 25 2.48 -6.15 1.19
CA ILE A 25 1.64 -6.49 0.02
C ILE A 25 2.50 -7.06 -1.10
N LEU A 26 3.58 -6.38 -1.47
CA LEU A 26 4.51 -6.84 -2.52
C LEU A 26 5.21 -8.16 -2.16
N SER A 27 5.24 -8.52 -0.88
CA SER A 27 5.75 -9.81 -0.40
C SER A 27 4.65 -10.88 -0.28
N GLY A 28 3.43 -10.59 -0.73
CA GLY A 28 2.30 -11.53 -0.74
C GLY A 28 1.44 -11.53 0.54
N ALA A 29 1.51 -10.50 1.38
CA ALA A 29 0.62 -10.39 2.54
C ALA A 29 -0.85 -10.20 2.13
N ASN A 30 -1.77 -10.92 2.79
CA ASN A 30 -3.21 -10.82 2.51
C ASN A 30 -3.93 -9.74 3.33
N SER A 31 -3.29 -9.20 4.38
CA SER A 31 -3.85 -8.16 5.23
C SER A 31 -2.75 -7.33 5.90
N LEU A 32 -3.10 -6.12 6.32
CA LEU A 32 -2.18 -5.16 6.95
C LEU A 32 -2.84 -4.47 8.15
N PHE A 33 -2.04 -4.19 9.17
CA PHE A 33 -2.42 -3.28 10.24
C PHE A 33 -2.00 -1.85 9.89
N ILE A 34 -2.98 -0.98 9.68
CA ILE A 34 -2.76 0.42 9.29
C ILE A 34 -2.63 1.39 10.47
N GLY A 35 -2.75 0.86 11.70
CA GLY A 35 -2.78 1.67 12.92
C GLY A 35 -4.15 2.33 13.14
N PRO A 36 -4.16 3.54 13.75
CA PRO A 36 -5.39 4.31 13.97
C PRO A 36 -6.21 4.53 12.69
N ILE A 37 -7.54 4.58 12.81
CA ILE A 37 -8.46 4.63 11.67
C ILE A 37 -8.30 5.92 10.84
N GLU A 38 -7.81 6.99 11.46
CA GLU A 38 -7.51 8.27 10.82
C GLU A 38 -6.50 8.11 9.68
N ASN A 39 -5.62 7.11 9.79
CA ASN A 39 -4.58 6.80 8.81
C ASN A 39 -5.16 6.19 7.53
N ALA A 40 -6.39 5.68 7.56
CA ALA A 40 -7.01 4.98 6.42
C ALA A 40 -7.04 5.86 5.16
N LYS A 41 -7.17 7.18 5.32
CA LYS A 41 -7.14 8.13 4.20
C LYS A 41 -5.82 8.16 3.43
N LEU A 42 -4.72 7.74 4.07
CA LEU A 42 -3.39 7.64 3.47
C LEU A 42 -3.00 6.18 3.21
N ALA A 43 -3.36 5.27 4.12
CA ALA A 43 -2.98 3.86 4.04
C ALA A 43 -3.78 3.08 2.99
N ALA A 44 -5.08 3.31 2.86
CA ALA A 44 -5.91 2.65 1.85
C ALA A 44 -5.43 2.94 0.41
N PRO A 45 -5.19 4.20 -0.01
CA PRO A 45 -4.68 4.45 -1.36
C PRO A 45 -3.28 3.89 -1.57
N SER A 46 -2.39 3.95 -0.57
CA SER A 46 -1.04 3.38 -0.67
C SER A 46 -1.06 1.85 -0.81
N ALA A 47 -1.94 1.18 -0.06
CA ALA A 47 -2.16 -0.26 -0.18
C ALA A 47 -2.76 -0.63 -1.55
N ALA A 48 -3.77 0.12 -1.99
CA ALA A 48 -4.42 -0.08 -3.27
C ALA A 48 -3.42 0.04 -4.45
N GLU A 49 -2.54 1.04 -4.42
CA GLU A 49 -1.49 1.19 -5.44
C GLU A 49 -0.53 0.00 -5.48
N ALA A 50 -0.07 -0.46 -4.31
CA ALA A 50 0.82 -1.62 -4.23
C ALA A 50 0.16 -2.89 -4.77
N ASP A 51 -1.12 -3.11 -4.45
CA ASP A 51 -1.91 -4.25 -4.93
C ASP A 51 -2.13 -4.17 -6.45
N MET A 52 -2.37 -2.97 -6.99
CA MET A 52 -2.45 -2.74 -8.44
C MET A 52 -1.15 -3.07 -9.17
N VAL A 53 0.00 -2.65 -8.63
CA VAL A 53 1.32 -2.99 -9.20
C VAL A 53 1.57 -4.50 -9.17
N ALA A 54 1.20 -5.17 -8.08
CA ALA A 54 1.31 -6.62 -7.96
C ALA A 54 0.40 -7.33 -8.98
N ALA A 55 -0.86 -6.90 -9.10
CA ALA A 55 -1.82 -7.46 -10.05
C ALA A 55 -1.40 -7.28 -11.51
N ASP A 56 -0.89 -6.10 -11.87
CA ASP A 56 -0.35 -5.84 -13.22
C ASP A 56 0.84 -6.78 -13.53
N SER A 57 1.73 -6.98 -12.56
CA SER A 57 2.91 -7.84 -12.71
C SER A 57 2.58 -9.31 -12.95
N ILE A 58 1.40 -9.77 -12.51
CA ILE A 58 0.97 -11.18 -12.63
C ILE A 58 -0.04 -11.43 -13.75
N LYS A 59 -0.41 -10.41 -14.53
CA LYS A 59 -1.46 -10.50 -15.55
C LYS A 59 -1.21 -11.58 -16.60
N ASP A 60 0.05 -11.80 -16.96
CA ASP A 60 0.47 -12.79 -17.97
C ASP A 60 0.62 -14.22 -17.40
N PHE A 61 0.44 -14.40 -16.08
CA PHE A 61 0.60 -15.70 -15.42
C PHE A 61 -0.71 -16.51 -15.36
N GLY A 62 -1.80 -16.03 -15.97
CA GLY A 62 -3.09 -16.70 -15.97
C GLY A 62 -3.82 -16.67 -14.63
N ILE A 63 -3.44 -15.74 -13.73
CA ILE A 63 -4.10 -15.53 -12.45
C ILE A 63 -5.28 -14.57 -12.65
N GLU A 64 -6.47 -14.98 -12.21
CA GLU A 64 -7.68 -14.16 -12.31
C GLU A 64 -7.66 -13.03 -11.26
N ILE A 65 -7.90 -11.80 -11.71
CA ILE A 65 -8.03 -10.63 -10.85
C ILE A 65 -9.53 -10.43 -10.53
N PRO A 66 -9.92 -10.32 -9.24
CA PRO A 66 -11.33 -10.12 -8.86
C PRO A 66 -11.95 -8.84 -9.46
N GLU A 67 -13.26 -8.85 -9.71
CA GLU A 67 -13.98 -7.69 -10.26
C GLU A 67 -13.85 -6.45 -9.36
N ASP A 68 -13.95 -6.62 -8.04
CA ASP A 68 -13.85 -5.52 -7.05
C ASP A 68 -12.40 -5.12 -6.70
N HIS A 69 -11.41 -5.63 -7.43
CA HIS A 69 -9.99 -5.33 -7.22
C HIS A 69 -9.70 -3.83 -7.46
N PRO A 70 -8.80 -3.19 -6.68
CA PRO A 70 -8.48 -1.76 -6.83
C PRO A 70 -8.11 -1.32 -8.27
N LEU A 71 -7.47 -2.21 -9.04
CA LEU A 71 -7.10 -1.99 -10.45
C LEU A 71 -8.30 -1.59 -11.32
N ASN A 72 -9.49 -2.10 -11.02
CA ASN A 72 -10.72 -1.85 -11.79
C ASN A 72 -11.46 -0.58 -11.34
N LYS A 73 -11.00 0.09 -10.28
CA LYS A 73 -11.68 1.25 -9.67
C LYS A 73 -11.09 2.61 -10.08
N LEU A 74 -10.11 2.62 -10.98
CA LEU A 74 -9.44 3.83 -11.46
C LEU A 74 -10.10 4.47 -12.71
N ALA A 75 -11.23 3.92 -13.17
CA ALA A 75 -11.99 4.40 -14.32
C ALA A 75 -12.80 5.68 -14.04
#